data_AF-A0A3S3C473-F1
#
_entry.id   AF-A0A3S3C473-F1
#
_cell.length_a   1.000
_cell.length_b   1.000
_cell.length_c   1.000
_cell.angle_alpha   90.00
_cell.angle_beta   90.00
_cell.angle_gamma   90.00
#
_symmetry.space_group_name_H-M   'P 1'
#
loop_
_entity.id
_entity.type
_entity.pdbx_description
1 polymer ?
#
loop_
_entity_poly.entity_id
_entity_poly.type
_entity_poly.pdbx_seq_one_letter_code
_entity_poly.pdbx_strand_id
1 'polypeptide(L)' 'MTTIDPRQTQAREIVEDAISKLRAMGMTADGAASLLCIQGAVRVEDMAKRKSNVKTVAQFAEDPIDA' A
#
# COMPACT_ATOMS: atom_id res chain seq x y z
N MET A 1 -6.30 20.50 -16.09
CA MET A 1 -5.11 20.21 -15.27
C MET A 1 -5.59 19.87 -13.87
N THR A 2 -5.66 18.60 -13.52
CA THR A 2 -5.88 18.18 -12.13
C THR A 2 -4.62 18.53 -11.34
N THR A 3 -4.69 19.56 -10.50
CA THR A 3 -3.63 19.87 -9.55
C THR A 3 -3.47 18.68 -8.61
N ILE A 4 -2.33 17.99 -8.68
CA ILE A 4 -1.98 16.92 -7.74
C ILE A 4 -1.85 17.56 -6.36
N ASP A 5 -2.58 17.03 -5.38
CA ASP A 5 -2.48 17.47 -4.00
C ASP A 5 -1.05 17.21 -3.50
N PRO A 6 -0.30 18.23 -3.01
CA PRO A 6 1.06 18.05 -2.50
C PRO A 6 1.18 16.96 -1.43
N ARG A 7 0.11 16.70 -0.67
CA ARG A 7 0.07 15.63 0.34
C ARG A 7 0.10 14.25 -0.29
N GLN A 8 -0.43 14.07 -1.50
CA GLN A 8 -0.36 12.80 -2.22
C GLN A 8 1.06 12.53 -2.74
N THR A 9 1.76 13.57 -3.20
CA THR A 9 3.17 13.45 -3.58
C THR A 9 4.02 13.04 -2.37
N GLN A 10 3.85 13.73 -1.24
CA GLN A 10 4.59 13.41 -0.02
C GLN A 10 4.26 12.00 0.51
N ALA A 11 2.99 11.60 0.49
CA ALA A 11 2.60 10.24 0.90
C ALA A 11 3.28 9.18 0.01
N ARG A 12 3.37 9.43 -1.29
CA ARG A 12 4.09 8.54 -2.22
C ARG A 12 5.57 8.45 -1.88
N GLU A 13 6.24 9.57 -1.66
CA GLU A 13 7.66 9.59 -1.30
C GLU A 13 7.96 8.78 -0.04
N ILE A 14 7.09 8.88 0.98
CA ILE A 14 7.21 8.10 2.22
C ILE A 14 7.10 6.59 1.94
N VAL A 15 6.15 6.18 1.10
CA VAL A 15 5.96 4.77 0.75
C VAL A 15 7.17 4.23 -0.03
N GLU A 16 7.67 5.00 -1.01
CA GLU A 16 8.84 4.62 -1.80
C GLU A 16 10.11 4.49 -0.95
N ASP A 17 10.32 5.42 0.00
CA ASP A 17 11.44 5.34 0.96
C ASP A 17 11.32 4.09 1.85
N ALA A 18 10.12 3.78 2.34
CA ALA A 18 9.89 2.56 3.12
C ALA A 18 10.18 1.28 2.31
N ILE A 19 9.73 1.22 1.05
CA ILE A 19 10.02 0.09 0.15
C ILE A 19 11.53 -0.03 -0.08
N SER A 20 12.21 1.08 -0.35
CA SER A 20 13.67 1.11 -0.56
C SER A 20 14.43 0.54 0.64
N LYS A 21 14.06 0.95 1.86
CA LYS A 21 14.65 0.45 3.10
C LYS A 21 14.41 -1.04 3.31
N LEU A 22 13.21 -1.53 3.03
CA LEU A 22 12.89 -2.97 3.11
C LEU A 22 13.69 -3.79 2.09
N ARG A 23 13.88 -3.26 0.88
CA ARG A 23 14.72 -3.90 -0.15
C ARG A 23 16.19 -3.93 0.24
N ALA A 24 16.70 -2.89 0.88
CA ALA A 24 18.07 -2.87 1.42
C ALA A 24 18.31 -3.95 2.50
N MET A 25 17.24 -4.44 3.14
CA MET A 25 17.28 -5.58 4.07
C MET A 25 17.18 -6.95 3.39
N GLY A 26 17.17 -7.01 2.05
CA GLY A 26 17.12 -8.24 1.27
C GLY A 26 15.72 -8.68 0.83
N MET A 27 14.69 -7.86 1.02
CA MET A 27 13.35 -8.16 0.49
C MET A 27 13.26 -7.91 -1.02
N THR A 28 12.42 -8.67 -1.71
CA THR A 28 11.98 -8.33 -3.06
C THR A 28 11.08 -7.08 -3.02
N ALA A 29 10.92 -6.41 -4.17
CA ALA A 29 10.00 -5.28 -4.26
C ALA A 29 8.56 -5.67 -3.90
N ASP A 30 8.09 -6.81 -4.43
CA ASP A 30 6.76 -7.35 -4.12
C ASP A 30 6.63 -7.71 -2.64
N GLY A 31 7.64 -8.37 -2.06
CA GLY A 31 7.63 -8.72 -0.64
C GLY A 31 7.57 -7.49 0.27
N ALA A 32 8.30 -6.43 -0.06
CA ALA A 32 8.26 -5.16 0.67
C ALA A 32 6.88 -4.50 0.58
N ALA A 33 6.29 -4.44 -0.62
CA ALA A 33 4.96 -3.87 -0.84
C ALA A 33 3.86 -4.67 -0.10
N SER A 34 3.90 -6.00 -0.19
CA SER A 34 2.96 -6.88 0.53
C SER A 34 3.06 -6.69 2.05
N LEU A 35 4.28 -6.59 2.59
CA LEU A 35 4.49 -6.34 4.02
C LEU A 35 3.85 -5.02 4.45
N LEU A 36 4.07 -3.92 3.73
CA LEU A 36 3.48 -2.62 4.06
C LEU A 36 1.94 -2.68 4.04
N CYS A 37 1.36 -3.38 3.07
CA CYS A 37 -0.09 -3.56 2.96
C CYS A 37 -0.67 -4.30 4.19
N ILE A 38 -0.05 -5.43 4.56
CA ILE A 38 -0.44 -6.24 5.72
C ILE A 38 -0.27 -5.45 7.03
N GLN A 39 0.90 -4.85 7.22
CA GLN A 39 1.25 -4.12 8.43
C GLN A 39 0.37 -2.88 8.63
N GLY A 40 -0.02 -2.21 7.52
CA GLY A 40 -1.00 -1.14 7.51
C GLY A 40 -2.38 -1.62 7.96
N ALA A 41 -2.87 -2.74 7.41
CA ALA A 41 -4.15 -3.31 7.79
C ALA A 41 -4.20 -3.73 9.28
N VAL A 42 -3.14 -4.37 9.79
CA VAL A 42 -3.07 -4.85 11.19
C VAL A 42 -3.09 -3.70 12.20
N ARG A 43 -2.40 -2.57 11.91
CA ARG A 43 -2.28 -1.42 12.82
C ARG A 43 -3.47 -0.47 12.82
N VAL A 44 -4.38 -0.58 11.86
CA VAL A 44 -5.61 0.23 11.87
C VAL A 44 -6.46 -0.21 13.06
N GLU A 45 -6.61 0.68 14.05
CA GLU A 45 -7.31 0.40 15.31
C GLU A 45 -8.83 0.28 15.12
N ASP A 46 -9.40 1.06 14.20
CA ASP A 46 -10.81 1.00 13.85
C ASP A 46 -11.12 -0.25 12.98
N MET A 47 -11.93 -1.15 13.52
CA MET A 47 -12.33 -2.40 12.85
C MET A 47 -13.12 -2.16 11.55
N ALA A 48 -13.98 -1.15 11.49
CA ALA A 48 -14.72 -0.81 10.29
C ALA A 48 -13.78 -0.31 9.20
N LYS A 49 -12.83 0.56 9.57
CA LYS A 49 -11.79 1.04 8.66
C LYS A 49 -10.88 -0.09 8.17
N ARG A 50 -10.50 -1.01 9.06
CA ARG A 50 -9.72 -2.21 8.72
C ARG A 50 -10.42 -3.06 7.67
N LYS A 51 -11.71 -3.34 7.86
CA LYS A 51 -12.53 -4.11 6.90
C LYS A 51 -12.66 -3.38 5.55
N SER A 52 -12.83 -2.06 5.58
CA SER A 52 -12.85 -1.23 4.36
C SER A 52 -11.54 -1.34 3.57
N ASN A 53 -10.38 -1.24 4.24
CA ASN A 53 -9.08 -1.32 3.58
C ASN A 53 -8.86 -2.69 2.93
N VAL A 54 -9.19 -3.78 3.62
CA VAL A 54 -9.11 -5.15 3.07
C VAL A 54 -9.99 -5.28 1.82
N LYS A 55 -11.22 -4.77 1.86
CA LYS A 55 -12.12 -4.79 0.69
C LYS A 55 -11.53 -4.00 -0.49
N THR A 56 -11.00 -2.82 -0.23
CA THR A 56 -10.36 -1.98 -1.26
C THR A 56 -9.17 -2.71 -1.90
N VAL A 57 -8.31 -3.35 -1.11
CA VAL A 57 -7.18 -4.13 -1.63
C VAL A 57 -7.67 -5.31 -2.48
N ALA A 58 -8.69 -6.04 -2.02
CA ALA A 58 -9.29 -7.14 -2.77
C ALA A 58 -9.83 -6.67 -4.14
N GLN A 59 -10.49 -5.51 -4.20
CA GLN A 59 -10.98 -4.93 -5.45
C GLN A 59 -9.87 -4.64 -6.47
N PHE A 60 -8.68 -4.23 -6.02
CA PHE A 60 -7.53 -4.02 -6.91
C PHE A 60 -6.85 -5.33 -7.32
N ALA A 61 -7.06 -6.42 -6.58
CA ALA A 61 -6.54 -7.75 -6.92
C ALA A 61 -7.46 -8.52 -7.88
N GLU A 62 -8.76 -8.19 -7.89
CA GLU A 62 -9.77 -8.78 -8.77
C GLU A 62 -9.77 -8.17 -10.20
N ASP A 63 -8.87 -7.22 -10.51
CA ASP A 63 -8.72 -6.69 -11.87
C ASP A 63 -8.20 -7.82 -12.78
N PRO A 64 -8.92 -8.20 -13.86
CA PRO A 64 -8.73 -9.48 -14.52
C PRO A 64 -7.45 -9.46 -15.34
N ILE A 65 -6.38 -10.03 -14.77
CA ILE A 65 -5.28 -10.60 -15.56
C ILE A 65 -5.78 -11.85 -16.33
N ASP A 66 -6.99 -12.34 -16.00
CA ASP A 66 -7.62 -13.54 -16.57
C ASP A 66 -8.82 -13.24 -17.50
N ALA A 67 -8.70 -12.29 -18.44
CA ALA A 67 -9.66 -12.12 -19.55
C ALA A 67 -9.00 -12.38 -20.92
#